data_AF-A0A6A3I595-F1
#
_entry.id   AF-A0A6A3I595-F1
#
_cell.length_a   1.000
_cell.length_b   1.000
_cell.length_c   1.000
_cell.angle_alpha   90.00
_cell.angle_beta   90.00
_cell.angle_gamma   90.00
#
_symmetry.space_group_name_H-M   'P 1'
#
loop_
_entity.id
_entity.type
_entity.pdbx_description
1 polymer ?
#
loop_
_entity_poly.entity_id
_entity_poly.type
_entity_poly.pdbx_seq_one_letter_code
_entity_poly.pdbx_strand_id
1 'polypeptide(L)'
;MRVHNAVWSSAEQCGNDWARRYAHDRKAVPETQRTKMDSKWLLGHGSKRLRDLWFAVPVEDRQLMLERTPDVAFPFDCTGVLDERRKARTTPTNKPQATTKPTTNPKEIGKHKTKLKPTKRTSTKSAKVVKSFRESDSKQNDDGELHKRLVLMRSARAKYHKIASTEHLLQLQTAYG
;
A
#
# COMPACT_ATOMS: atom_id res chain seq x y z
N MET A 1 -2.71 -7.04 -7.50
CA MET A 1 -3.11 -6.64 -6.13
C MET A 1 -4.41 -7.34 -5.79
N ARG A 2 -4.52 -7.87 -4.57
CA ARG A 2 -5.72 -8.49 -4.02
C ARG A 2 -5.95 -7.95 -2.61
N VAL A 3 -7.20 -7.96 -2.14
CA VAL A 3 -7.54 -7.68 -0.74
C VAL A 3 -8.47 -8.77 -0.21
N HIS A 4 -8.38 -9.02 1.09
CA HIS A 4 -9.10 -10.04 1.83
C HIS A 4 -10.60 -9.70 1.93
N ASN A 5 -11.46 -10.69 2.06
CA ASN A 5 -12.90 -10.48 2.17
C ASN A 5 -13.30 -9.52 3.31
N ALA A 6 -12.67 -9.63 4.49
CA ALA A 6 -12.79 -8.64 5.58
C ALA A 6 -12.68 -7.17 5.14
N VAL A 7 -11.74 -6.87 4.23
CA VAL A 7 -11.50 -5.51 3.74
C VAL A 7 -12.69 -5.04 2.90
N TRP A 8 -13.28 -5.93 2.10
CA TRP A 8 -14.48 -5.63 1.33
C TRP A 8 -15.71 -5.44 2.23
N SER A 9 -15.84 -6.24 3.30
CA SER A 9 -16.90 -6.04 4.30
C SER A 9 -16.75 -4.69 5.03
N SER A 10 -15.52 -4.31 5.37
CA SER A 10 -15.22 -2.98 5.92
C SER A 10 -15.56 -1.86 4.94
N ALA A 11 -15.25 -2.05 3.65
CA ALA A 11 -15.56 -1.10 2.59
C ALA A 11 -17.08 -0.87 2.42
N GLU A 12 -17.88 -1.92 2.59
CA GLU A 12 -19.33 -1.82 2.51
C GLU A 12 -19.91 -0.97 3.66
N GLN A 13 -19.38 -1.14 4.87
CA GLN A 13 -19.84 -0.43 6.06
C GLN A 13 -19.32 1.01 6.09
N CYS A 14 -18.01 1.19 5.99
CA CYS A 14 -17.32 2.44 6.28
C CYS A 14 -16.67 3.08 5.06
N GLY A 15 -16.76 2.46 3.88
CA GLY A 15 -16.19 2.99 2.65
C GLY A 15 -16.96 4.19 2.10
N ASN A 16 -16.31 4.91 1.18
CA ASN A 16 -16.99 5.93 0.38
C ASN A 16 -18.02 5.30 -0.57
N ASP A 17 -18.90 6.10 -1.17
CA ASP A 17 -20.00 5.61 -2.02
C ASP A 17 -19.53 4.67 -3.13
N TRP A 18 -18.38 4.95 -3.73
CA TRP A 18 -17.80 4.12 -4.78
C TRP A 18 -17.32 2.76 -4.26
N ALA A 19 -16.64 2.73 -3.11
CA ALA A 19 -16.17 1.50 -2.49
C ALA A 19 -17.33 0.67 -1.95
N ARG A 20 -18.34 1.32 -1.34
CA ARG A 20 -19.55 0.68 -0.84
C ARG A 20 -20.35 0.02 -1.97
N ARG A 21 -20.65 0.78 -3.04
CA ARG A 21 -21.34 0.24 -4.22
C ARG A 21 -20.56 -0.91 -4.83
N TYR A 22 -19.25 -0.76 -5.01
CA TYR A 22 -18.43 -1.82 -5.56
C TYR A 22 -18.44 -3.08 -4.68
N ALA A 23 -18.29 -2.95 -3.36
CA ALA A 23 -18.33 -4.07 -2.43
C ALA A 23 -19.68 -4.79 -2.43
N HIS A 24 -20.78 -4.04 -2.60
CA HIS A 24 -22.12 -4.59 -2.75
C HIS A 24 -22.28 -5.35 -4.09
N ASP A 25 -21.96 -4.70 -5.21
CA ASP A 25 -22.11 -5.28 -6.56
C ASP A 25 -21.24 -6.53 -6.75
N ARG A 26 -20.06 -6.56 -6.13
CA ARG A 26 -19.12 -7.69 -6.12
C ARG A 26 -19.77 -9.00 -5.65
N LYS A 27 -20.74 -8.94 -4.73
CA LYS A 27 -21.41 -10.15 -4.19
C LYS A 27 -22.25 -10.87 -5.24
N ALA A 28 -22.81 -10.14 -6.20
CA ALA A 28 -23.63 -10.70 -7.29
C ALA A 28 -22.78 -11.40 -8.38
N VAL A 29 -21.47 -11.19 -8.37
CA VAL A 29 -20.55 -11.72 -9.39
C VAL A 29 -19.90 -13.02 -8.91
N PRO A 30 -19.77 -14.06 -9.75
CA PRO A 30 -19.07 -15.30 -9.39
C PRO A 30 -17.57 -15.07 -9.16
N GLU A 31 -16.96 -15.89 -8.30
CA GLU A 31 -15.59 -15.70 -7.80
C GLU A 31 -14.51 -15.58 -8.89
N THR A 32 -14.65 -16.32 -9.99
CA THR A 32 -13.71 -16.30 -11.12
C THR A 32 -13.66 -14.95 -11.83
N GLN A 33 -14.82 -14.31 -12.00
CA GLN A 33 -14.92 -12.96 -12.59
C GLN A 33 -14.59 -11.89 -11.56
N ARG A 34 -15.02 -12.11 -10.32
CA ARG A 34 -14.77 -11.24 -9.17
C ARG A 34 -13.29 -10.93 -9.00
N THR A 35 -12.42 -11.93 -9.09
CA THR A 35 -10.97 -11.74 -8.92
C THR A 35 -10.38 -10.78 -9.98
N LYS A 36 -10.86 -10.86 -11.23
CA LYS A 36 -10.42 -9.97 -12.32
C LYS A 36 -10.92 -8.54 -12.11
N MET A 37 -12.20 -8.40 -11.74
CA MET A 37 -12.81 -7.11 -11.43
C MET A 37 -12.12 -6.44 -10.23
N ASP A 38 -11.90 -7.20 -9.15
CA ASP A 38 -11.24 -6.72 -7.94
C ASP A 38 -9.85 -6.22 -8.26
N SER A 39 -9.07 -6.99 -9.02
CA SER A 39 -7.73 -6.60 -9.45
C SER A 39 -7.76 -5.28 -10.23
N LYS A 40 -8.73 -5.11 -11.14
CA LYS A 40 -8.89 -3.89 -11.94
C LYS A 40 -9.31 -2.69 -11.09
N TRP A 41 -10.29 -2.86 -10.21
CA TRP A 41 -10.75 -1.79 -9.31
C TRP A 41 -9.63 -1.36 -8.35
N LEU A 42 -8.90 -2.34 -7.82
CA LEU A 42 -7.75 -2.15 -6.93
C LEU A 42 -6.53 -1.54 -7.64
N LEU A 43 -6.49 -1.50 -8.97
CA LEU A 43 -5.48 -0.74 -9.74
C LEU A 43 -5.84 0.75 -9.88
N GLY A 44 -7.10 1.11 -9.71
CA GLY A 44 -7.58 2.48 -9.82
C GLY A 44 -7.35 3.32 -8.56
N HIS A 45 -7.75 4.60 -8.65
CA HIS A 45 -7.64 5.56 -7.55
C HIS A 45 -8.46 5.18 -6.30
N GLY A 46 -9.57 4.44 -6.47
CA GLY A 46 -10.39 3.95 -5.36
C GLY A 46 -9.64 3.06 -4.37
N SER A 47 -8.63 2.34 -4.86
CA SER A 47 -7.79 1.44 -4.06
C SER A 47 -7.00 2.15 -2.96
N LYS A 48 -6.50 3.37 -3.22
CA LYS A 48 -5.70 4.11 -2.24
C LYS A 48 -6.56 4.48 -1.04
N ARG A 49 -7.73 5.08 -1.29
CA ARG A 49 -8.66 5.47 -0.23
C ARG A 49 -9.14 4.27 0.58
N LEU A 50 -9.43 3.15 -0.08
CA LEU A 50 -9.81 1.92 0.60
C LEU A 50 -8.70 1.41 1.54
N ARG A 51 -7.43 1.46 1.09
CA ARG A 51 -6.29 1.10 1.95
C ARG A 51 -6.12 2.05 3.11
N ASP A 52 -6.19 3.36 2.86
CA ASP A 52 -6.02 4.37 3.90
C ASP A 52 -7.09 4.18 4.99
N LEU A 53 -8.35 3.93 4.60
CA LEU A 53 -9.44 3.58 5.52
C LEU A 53 -9.16 2.28 6.29
N TRP A 54 -8.74 1.22 5.60
CA TRP A 54 -8.43 -0.05 6.23
C TRP A 54 -7.30 0.09 7.25
N PHE A 55 -6.20 0.77 6.90
CA PHE A 55 -5.05 0.96 7.79
C PHE A 55 -5.30 1.98 8.91
N ALA A 56 -6.34 2.81 8.81
CA ALA A 56 -6.78 3.67 9.91
C ALA A 56 -7.50 2.89 11.03
N VAL A 57 -8.03 1.69 10.73
CA VAL A 57 -8.61 0.81 11.75
C VAL A 57 -7.49 0.22 12.63
N PRO A 58 -7.66 0.18 13.97
CA PRO A 58 -6.71 -0.45 14.89
C PRO A 58 -6.32 -1.87 14.45
N VAL A 59 -5.10 -2.29 14.79
CA VAL A 59 -4.56 -3.58 14.33
C VAL A 59 -5.39 -4.74 14.91
N GLU A 60 -5.81 -4.60 16.16
CA GLU A 60 -6.59 -5.56 16.93
C GLU A 60 -7.96 -5.77 16.27
N ASP A 61 -8.64 -4.67 15.94
CA ASP A 61 -9.94 -4.71 15.25
C ASP A 61 -9.81 -5.33 13.86
N ARG A 62 -8.74 -5.01 13.13
CA ARG A 62 -8.49 -5.64 11.83
C ARG A 62 -8.26 -7.14 11.96
N GLN A 63 -7.51 -7.59 12.96
CA GLN A 63 -7.30 -9.03 13.21
C GLN A 63 -8.61 -9.72 13.51
N LEU A 64 -9.45 -9.14 14.37
CA LEU A 64 -10.78 -9.66 14.68
C LEU A 64 -11.66 -9.76 13.41
N MET A 65 -11.60 -8.75 12.52
CA MET A 65 -12.34 -8.77 11.26
C MET A 65 -11.83 -9.87 10.30
N LEU A 66 -10.51 -10.08 10.24
CA LEU A 66 -9.89 -11.14 9.44
C LEU A 66 -10.28 -12.53 9.96
N GLU A 67 -10.25 -12.73 11.28
CA GLU A 67 -10.66 -14.00 11.92
C GLU A 67 -12.15 -14.30 11.71
N ARG A 68 -13.02 -13.30 11.76
CA ARG A 68 -14.47 -13.45 11.52
C ARG A 68 -14.82 -13.80 10.08
N THR A 69 -13.95 -13.48 9.12
CA THR A 69 -14.21 -13.70 7.69
C THR A 69 -13.05 -14.47 7.05
N PRO A 70 -12.85 -15.76 7.40
CA PRO A 70 -11.71 -16.52 6.92
C PRO A 70 -11.69 -16.57 5.39
N ASP A 71 -10.54 -16.24 4.80
CA ASP A 71 -10.32 -16.25 3.36
C ASP A 71 -9.19 -17.23 3.04
N VAL A 72 -9.55 -18.44 2.62
CA VAL A 72 -8.60 -19.54 2.35
C VAL A 72 -7.59 -19.18 1.26
N ALA A 73 -7.95 -18.25 0.37
CA ALA A 73 -7.07 -17.80 -0.71
C ALA A 73 -6.02 -16.77 -0.25
N PHE A 74 -6.05 -16.34 1.01
CA PHE A 74 -5.10 -15.42 1.61
C PHE A 74 -4.12 -16.13 2.56
N PRO A 75 -2.83 -15.79 2.52
CA PRO A 75 -1.84 -16.38 3.41
C PRO A 75 -2.11 -16.01 4.86
N PHE A 76 -1.79 -16.94 5.75
CA PHE A 76 -1.78 -16.72 7.20
C PHE A 76 -0.85 -15.54 7.54
N ASP A 77 -1.20 -14.75 8.55
CA ASP A 77 -0.50 -13.52 8.98
C ASP A 77 -0.50 -12.33 8.00
N CYS A 78 -1.41 -12.31 7.01
CA CYS A 78 -1.56 -11.14 6.15
C CYS A 78 -2.26 -9.97 6.88
N THR A 79 -1.96 -8.74 6.47
CA THR A 79 -2.66 -7.54 6.95
C THR A 79 -4.00 -7.29 6.24
N GLY A 80 -4.52 -8.29 5.51
CA GLY A 80 -5.71 -8.18 4.66
C GLY A 80 -5.48 -7.58 3.27
N VAL A 81 -4.26 -7.12 2.95
CA VAL A 81 -3.96 -6.49 1.65
C VAL A 81 -2.68 -7.10 1.05
N LEU A 82 -2.80 -7.65 -0.16
CA LEU A 82 -1.68 -8.16 -0.97
C LEU A 82 -1.44 -7.24 -2.17
N ASP A 83 -0.51 -6.30 -2.05
CA ASP A 83 -0.12 -5.42 -3.15
C ASP A 83 1.26 -5.76 -3.72
N GLU A 84 1.27 -6.58 -4.77
CA GLU A 84 2.50 -6.94 -5.50
C GLU A 84 3.13 -5.77 -6.27
N ARG A 85 2.43 -4.65 -6.47
CA ARG A 85 3.02 -3.45 -7.11
C ARG A 85 4.09 -2.81 -6.24
N ARG A 86 4.11 -3.14 -4.94
CA ARG A 86 5.20 -2.78 -4.02
C ARG A 86 6.45 -3.64 -4.18
N LYS A 87 6.51 -4.60 -5.12
CA LYS A 87 7.79 -5.06 -5.68
C LYS A 87 8.40 -3.95 -6.55
N ALA A 88 8.63 -2.78 -5.96
CA ALA A 88 9.29 -1.66 -6.58
C ALA A 88 10.69 -1.54 -5.99
N ARG A 89 11.69 -1.65 -6.86
CA ARG A 89 13.02 -1.05 -6.74
C ARG A 89 13.71 -1.32 -5.42
N THR A 90 14.44 -2.43 -5.35
CA THR A 90 15.78 -2.31 -4.81
C THR A 90 16.47 -1.18 -5.58
N THR A 91 16.68 -0.05 -4.93
CA THR A 91 17.61 0.98 -5.41
C THR A 91 18.90 0.27 -5.81
N PRO A 92 19.39 0.39 -7.06
CA PRO A 92 20.78 0.05 -7.30
C PRO A 92 21.60 0.97 -6.39
N THR A 93 22.25 0.37 -5.40
CA THR A 93 23.27 1.01 -4.57
C THR A 93 24.23 1.72 -5.51
N ASN A 94 24.38 3.03 -5.34
CA ASN A 94 25.37 3.85 -6.05
C ASN A 94 26.73 3.17 -5.93
N LYS A 95 27.24 2.62 -7.03
CA LYS A 95 28.68 2.35 -7.18
C LYS A 95 29.36 3.67 -7.52
N PRO A 96 30.45 4.05 -6.84
CA PRO A 96 31.15 5.29 -7.10
C PRO A 96 31.74 5.30 -8.52
N GLN A 97 31.59 6.46 -9.14
CA GLN A 97 32.02 6.87 -10.46
C GLN A 97 33.56 6.90 -10.53
N ALA A 98 34.16 6.06 -11.37
CA ALA A 98 35.55 6.23 -11.79
C ALA A 98 35.58 7.03 -13.11
N THR A 99 36.30 8.13 -13.05
CA THR A 99 36.61 9.09 -14.11
C THR A 99 37.51 8.50 -15.18
N THR A 100 37.19 8.71 -16.47
CA THR A 100 38.16 9.08 -17.53
C THR A 100 37.42 9.61 -18.77
N LYS A 101 37.75 10.84 -19.20
CA LYS A 101 37.66 11.31 -20.59
C LYS A 101 39.10 11.25 -21.15
N PRO A 102 39.34 11.14 -22.48
CA PRO A 102 39.33 12.33 -23.36
C PRO A 102 38.84 12.12 -24.82
N THR A 103 38.33 13.23 -25.41
CA THR A 103 38.55 13.76 -26.79
C THR A 103 38.13 12.89 -27.99
N THR A 104 37.28 13.31 -28.94
CA THR A 104 37.51 14.35 -29.99
C THR A 104 36.20 14.57 -30.81
N ASN A 105 35.86 15.82 -31.15
CA ASN A 105 34.83 16.26 -32.13
C ASN A 105 35.46 16.40 -33.56
N PRO A 106 34.78 16.65 -34.72
CA PRO A 106 33.57 17.48 -34.89
C PRO A 106 32.60 17.21 -36.11
N LYS A 107 31.60 18.11 -36.28
CA LYS A 107 30.83 18.51 -37.51
C LYS A 107 29.68 17.57 -37.99
N GLU A 108 28.49 17.97 -38.45
CA GLU A 108 27.87 19.19 -39.01
C GLU A 108 26.34 19.28 -38.67
N ILE A 109 25.77 20.45 -38.36
CA ILE A 109 24.87 21.33 -39.17
C ILE A 109 23.54 20.70 -39.66
N GLY A 110 22.42 21.26 -39.20
CA GLY A 110 21.09 21.05 -39.80
C GLY A 110 19.97 21.82 -39.07
N LYS A 111 19.77 23.09 -39.45
CA LYS A 111 18.70 23.99 -38.95
C LYS A 111 17.41 23.73 -39.70
N HIS A 112 16.25 23.55 -39.04
CA HIS A 112 14.96 24.01 -39.59
C HIS A 112 14.00 24.50 -38.49
N LYS A 113 13.56 25.75 -38.64
CA LYS A 113 12.50 26.43 -37.89
C LYS A 113 11.19 26.28 -38.66
N THR A 114 10.06 26.18 -37.96
CA THR A 114 8.80 26.80 -38.42
C THR A 114 7.95 27.21 -37.22
N LYS A 115 7.62 28.51 -37.18
CA LYS A 115 6.69 29.17 -36.27
C LYS A 115 5.29 29.17 -36.90
N LEU A 116 4.24 29.30 -36.08
CA LEU A 116 3.04 30.18 -36.20
C LEU A 116 1.98 29.64 -35.20
N LYS A 117 1.79 30.17 -33.98
CA LYS A 117 1.16 31.42 -33.47
C LYS A 117 -0.40 31.41 -33.39
N PRO A 118 -1.00 32.22 -32.49
CA PRO A 118 -2.05 31.81 -31.54
C PRO A 118 -3.40 32.56 -31.70
N THR A 119 -4.45 32.13 -30.97
CA THR A 119 -5.70 32.90 -30.85
C THR A 119 -6.28 32.84 -29.42
N LYS A 120 -6.98 33.92 -29.04
CA LYS A 120 -7.13 34.52 -27.71
C LYS A 120 -8.46 34.19 -26.98
N ARG A 121 -8.36 34.12 -25.63
CA ARG A 121 -9.16 34.74 -24.53
C ARG A 121 -10.70 34.77 -24.54
N THR A 122 -11.29 34.41 -23.39
CA THR A 122 -12.16 35.22 -22.47
C THR A 122 -12.24 34.44 -21.14
N SER A 123 -11.73 34.88 -19.97
CA SER A 123 -12.17 35.92 -19.02
C SER A 123 -13.55 35.71 -18.38
N THR A 124 -13.58 35.29 -17.11
CA THR A 124 -14.27 36.02 -16.01
C THR A 124 -13.64 35.68 -14.66
N LYS A 125 -13.30 36.74 -13.92
CA LYS A 125 -12.73 36.76 -12.56
C LYS A 125 -13.83 36.53 -11.52
N SER A 126 -13.47 35.98 -10.36
CA SER A 126 -13.94 36.45 -9.05
C SER A 126 -12.99 35.95 -7.97
N ALA A 127 -12.27 36.89 -7.36
CA ALA A 127 -11.40 36.68 -6.22
C ALA A 127 -12.17 36.87 -4.92
N LYS A 128 -11.87 36.09 -3.88
CA LYS A 128 -12.03 36.55 -2.50
C LYS A 128 -10.94 35.93 -1.62
N VAL A 129 -10.04 36.82 -1.21
CA VAL A 129 -8.99 36.63 -0.22
C VAL A 129 -9.64 36.67 1.17
N VAL A 130 -9.36 35.67 2.00
CA VAL A 130 -9.32 35.85 3.47
C VAL A 130 -8.14 35.05 4.00
N LYS A 131 -7.34 35.71 4.83
CA LYS A 131 -6.06 35.30 5.41
C LYS A 131 -6.27 35.14 6.92
N SER A 132 -5.96 33.98 7.48
CA SER A 132 -5.60 33.80 8.91
C SER A 132 -5.01 32.40 9.11
N PHE A 133 -3.70 32.29 9.32
CA PHE A 133 -3.04 32.11 10.63
C PHE A 133 -3.26 30.72 11.27
N ARG A 134 -2.24 29.85 11.16
CA ARG A 134 -1.77 28.88 12.17
C ARG A 134 -0.56 28.15 11.58
N GLU A 135 0.65 28.47 12.02
CA GLU A 135 1.32 27.99 13.25
C GLU A 135 1.81 26.55 13.09
N SER A 136 3.11 26.43 13.36
CA SER A 136 4.01 25.31 13.19
C SER A 136 3.45 23.99 13.73
N ASP A 137 3.72 22.88 13.04
CA ASP A 137 3.82 21.60 13.73
C ASP A 137 4.84 20.69 13.05
N SER A 138 5.97 20.53 13.72
CA SER A 138 7.02 19.56 13.43
C SER A 138 6.55 18.17 13.82
N LYS A 139 6.12 17.35 12.86
CA LYS A 139 5.91 15.91 13.06
C LYS A 139 6.47 15.12 11.89
N GLN A 140 7.75 14.79 11.95
CA GLN A 140 8.34 13.75 11.12
C GLN A 140 9.36 12.99 11.98
N ASN A 141 8.96 11.80 12.51
CA ASN A 141 9.80 10.59 12.60
C ASN A 141 9.21 9.40 13.39
N ASP A 142 8.04 9.50 14.04
CA ASP A 142 7.54 8.40 14.91
C ASP A 142 7.05 7.14 14.17
N ASP A 143 6.56 7.25 12.93
CA ASP A 143 5.98 6.11 12.21
C ASP A 143 7.00 5.01 11.89
N GLY A 144 8.27 5.39 11.73
CA GLY A 144 9.36 4.46 11.46
C GLY A 144 9.75 3.62 12.67
N GLU A 145 9.69 4.20 13.87
CA GLU A 145 10.09 3.54 15.11
C GLU A 145 9.04 2.54 15.57
N LEU A 146 7.77 2.91 15.47
CA LEU A 146 6.65 2.01 15.78
C LEU A 146 6.63 0.79 14.85
N HIS A 147 6.96 0.97 13.57
CA HIS A 147 7.09 -0.13 12.63
C HIS A 147 8.22 -1.10 13.00
N LYS A 148 9.41 -0.58 13.33
CA LYS A 148 10.54 -1.42 13.79
C LYS A 148 10.18 -2.21 15.05
N ARG A 149 9.49 -1.56 16.00
CA ARG A 149 9.07 -2.20 17.25
C ARG A 149 8.04 -3.32 17.01
N LEU A 150 7.10 -3.12 16.08
CA LEU A 150 6.17 -4.18 15.65
C LEU A 150 6.90 -5.37 15.00
N VAL A 151 7.88 -5.12 14.13
CA VAL A 151 8.68 -6.19 13.51
C VAL A 151 9.45 -6.96 14.59
N LEU A 152 10.05 -6.26 15.55
CA LEU A 152 10.75 -6.88 16.67
C LEU A 152 9.81 -7.75 17.52
N MET A 153 8.65 -7.22 17.92
CA MET A 153 7.65 -7.96 18.69
C MET A 153 7.18 -9.22 17.98
N ARG A 154 6.95 -9.15 16.66
CA ARG A 154 6.57 -10.32 15.86
C ARG A 154 7.67 -11.39 15.85
N SER A 155 8.93 -10.98 15.68
CA SER A 155 10.06 -11.91 15.74
C SER A 155 10.19 -12.58 17.12
N ALA A 156 9.94 -11.83 18.20
CA ALA A 156 9.96 -12.34 19.56
C ALA A 156 8.82 -13.34 19.81
N ARG A 157 7.61 -13.04 19.33
CA ARG A 157 6.45 -13.94 19.43
C ARG A 157 6.68 -15.26 18.69
N ALA A 158 7.24 -15.22 17.48
CA ALA A 158 7.59 -16.42 16.73
C ALA A 158 8.63 -17.28 17.46
N LYS A 159 9.65 -16.65 18.06
CA LYS A 159 10.65 -17.35 18.89
C LYS A 159 10.02 -17.99 20.12
N TYR A 160 9.13 -17.28 20.81
CA TYR A 160 8.42 -17.81 21.97
C TYR A 160 7.64 -19.08 21.62
N HIS A 161 6.81 -19.04 20.58
CA HIS A 161 6.03 -20.21 20.17
C HIS A 161 6.90 -21.41 19.78
N LYS A 162 8.05 -21.16 19.12
CA LYS A 162 9.01 -22.20 18.82
C LYS A 162 9.54 -22.87 20.09
N ILE A 163 9.98 -22.08 21.06
CA ILE A 163 10.52 -22.58 22.34
C ILE A 163 9.43 -23.35 23.11
N ALA A 164 8.23 -22.78 23.23
CA ALA A 164 7.11 -23.42 23.92
C ALA A 164 6.74 -24.76 23.27
N SER A 165 6.74 -24.84 21.94
CA SER A 165 6.48 -26.10 21.23
C SER A 165 7.54 -27.16 21.49
N THR A 166 8.82 -26.77 21.54
CA THR A 166 9.92 -27.69 21.84
C THR A 166 9.89 -28.17 23.29
N GLU A 167 9.56 -27.28 24.23
CA GLU A 167 9.40 -27.63 25.64
C GLU A 167 8.27 -28.63 25.84
N HIS A 168 7.11 -28.38 25.24
CA HIS A 168 5.97 -29.29 25.31
C HIS A 168 6.31 -30.68 24.75
N LEU A 169 7.05 -30.74 23.64
CA LEU A 169 7.46 -32.00 23.04
C LEU A 169 8.44 -32.77 23.93
N LEU A 170 9.37 -32.07 24.59
CA LEU A 170 10.28 -32.67 25.58
C LEU A 170 9.50 -33.21 26.79
N GLN A 171 8.52 -32.46 27.30
CA GLN A 171 7.67 -32.90 28.40
C GLN A 171 6.94 -34.21 28.06
N LEU A 172 6.38 -34.31 26.85
CA LEU A 172 5.74 -35.54 26.37
C LEU A 172 6.73 -36.71 26.30
N GLN A 173 7.95 -36.47 25.79
CA GLN A 173 8.98 -37.51 25.75
C GLN A 173 9.35 -37.99 27.15
N THR A 174 9.47 -37.09 28.14
CA THR A 174 9.77 -37.47 29.53
C THR A 174 8.61 -38.14 30.26
N ALA A 175 7.37 -37.88 29.85
CA ALA A 175 6.18 -38.45 30.48
C ALA A 175 5.85 -39.88 29.97
N TYR A 176 6.33 -40.22 28.77
CA TYR A 176 5.98 -41.47 28.08
C TYR A 176 7.20 -42.33 27.66
N GLY A 177 8.42 -41.96 28.06
CA GLY A 177 9.66 -42.71 27.84
C GLY A 177 10.25 -43.18 29.15
#